data_AF-A0A2A3YBY8-F1
#
_entry.id   AF-A0A2A3YBY8-F1
#
_cell.length_a   1.000
_cell.length_b   1.000
_cell.length_c   1.000
_cell.angle_alpha   90.00
_cell.angle_beta   90.00
_cell.angle_gamma   90.00
#
_symmetry.space_group_name_H-M   'P 1'
#
loop_
_entity.id
_entity.type
_entity.pdbx_description
1 polymer ?
#
loop_
_entity_poly.entity_id
_entity_poly.type
_entity_poly.pdbx_seq_one_letter_code
_entity_poly.pdbx_strand_id
1 'polypeptide(L)'
;MVGEKKRCLLQKTSWQLLPLISSMVWMFLLLVVDPLLVDAPWWSYFDFSFWFALAIPLIPWLGIASLMAILGVAVSSRLSSLLLSLTALAMGIIPGIVWTLLLSDVFDGASSLPLTLSVSLAAGTIAVPLSLIVLARTFVARRKKARVPTSAFNNGSEGQPDQ
;
A
#
# COMPACT_ATOMS: atom_id res chain seq x y z
N MET A 1 -39.21 7.76 9.15
CA MET A 1 -38.28 6.62 9.32
C MET A 1 -37.24 6.55 8.19
N VAL A 2 -36.40 7.59 8.01
CA VAL A 2 -35.36 7.66 6.95
C VAL A 2 -34.01 8.11 7.54
N GLY A 3 -33.83 8.01 8.86
CA GLY A 3 -32.63 8.52 9.56
C GLY A 3 -31.59 7.46 9.93
N GLU A 4 -32.00 6.19 10.08
CA GLU A 4 -31.15 5.17 10.74
C GLU A 4 -30.33 4.32 9.77
N LYS A 5 -30.71 4.23 8.48
CA LYS A 5 -29.92 3.46 7.49
C LYS A 5 -28.56 4.08 7.16
N LYS A 6 -28.33 5.37 7.46
CA LYS A 6 -27.04 6.03 7.19
C LYS A 6 -25.98 5.79 8.27
N ARG A 7 -26.36 5.43 9.50
CA ARG A 7 -25.40 5.24 10.60
C ARG A 7 -24.73 3.86 10.60
N CYS A 8 -25.41 2.81 10.12
CA CYS A 8 -24.81 1.48 10.00
C CYS A 8 -23.79 1.33 8.85
N LEU A 9 -23.83 2.19 7.82
CA LEU A 9 -22.81 2.21 6.76
C LEU A 9 -21.52 2.95 7.18
N LEU A 10 -21.57 3.71 8.27
CA LEU A 10 -20.46 4.53 8.76
C LEU A 10 -19.50 3.76 9.68
N GLN A 11 -19.82 2.49 9.95
CA GLN A 11 -18.95 1.54 10.64
C GLN A 11 -18.39 0.50 9.66
N LYS A 12 -18.32 0.82 8.36
CA LYS A 12 -17.38 0.17 7.45
C LYS A 12 -16.00 0.38 8.07
N THR A 13 -15.43 -0.70 8.57
CA THR A 13 -14.22 -0.75 9.40
C THR A 13 -13.18 0.25 8.90
N SER A 14 -12.88 1.29 9.69
CA SER A 14 -11.93 2.38 9.38
C SER A 14 -10.64 1.90 8.71
N TRP A 15 -10.21 0.68 9.03
CA TRP A 15 -9.07 -0.03 8.45
C TRP A 15 -9.15 -0.28 6.94
N GLN A 16 -10.33 -0.38 6.32
CA GLN A 16 -10.47 -0.61 4.87
C GLN A 16 -10.10 0.62 4.04
N LEU A 17 -10.22 1.80 4.63
CA LEU A 17 -9.85 3.07 4.00
C LEU A 17 -8.38 3.42 4.24
N LEU A 18 -7.66 2.63 5.03
CA LEU A 18 -6.27 2.93 5.39
C LEU A 18 -5.34 3.08 4.17
N PRO A 19 -5.41 2.23 3.12
CA PRO A 19 -4.57 2.42 1.94
C PRO A 19 -4.89 3.74 1.24
N LEU A 20 -6.18 4.08 1.11
CA LEU A 20 -6.62 5.33 0.51
C LEU A 20 -6.13 6.55 1.29
N ILE A 21 -6.34 6.56 2.61
CA ILE A 21 -5.91 7.66 3.49
C ILE A 21 -4.39 7.80 3.43
N SER A 22 -3.65 6.68 3.46
CA SER A 22 -2.18 6.71 3.38
C SER A 22 -1.68 7.29 2.06
N SER A 23 -2.30 6.93 0.92
CA SER A 23 -1.96 7.50 -0.38
C SER A 23 -2.33 8.99 -0.47
N MET A 24 -3.47 9.41 0.09
CA MET A 24 -3.84 10.83 0.11
C MET A 24 -2.87 11.65 0.96
N VAL A 25 -2.48 11.16 2.13
CA VAL A 25 -1.48 11.81 2.99
C VAL A 25 -0.14 11.88 2.27
N TRP A 26 0.29 10.80 1.62
CA TRP A 26 1.54 10.78 0.87
C TRP A 26 1.52 11.79 -0.30
N MET A 27 0.42 11.87 -1.04
CA MET A 27 0.25 12.85 -2.12
C MET A 27 0.30 14.28 -1.59
N PHE A 28 -0.37 14.55 -0.46
CA PHE A 28 -0.35 15.87 0.17
C PHE A 28 1.07 16.25 0.62
N LEU A 29 1.82 15.28 1.17
CA LEU A 29 3.22 15.49 1.53
C LEU A 29 4.07 15.85 0.30
N LEU A 30 3.93 15.11 -0.80
CA LEU A 30 4.72 15.32 -2.02
C LEU A 30 4.38 16.63 -2.73
N LEU A 31 3.10 16.92 -2.88
CA LEU A 31 2.64 18.02 -3.73
C LEU A 31 2.60 19.35 -3.01
N VAL A 32 2.56 19.37 -1.68
CA VAL A 32 2.39 20.60 -0.89
C VAL A 32 3.50 20.74 0.14
N VAL A 33 3.67 19.76 1.03
CA VAL A 33 4.55 19.91 2.19
C VAL A 33 6.01 19.96 1.81
N ASP A 34 6.50 19.01 1.01
CA ASP A 34 7.90 18.97 0.58
C ASP A 34 8.29 20.21 -0.25
N PRO A 35 7.50 20.65 -1.25
CA PRO A 35 7.75 21.90 -1.97
C PRO A 35 7.80 23.14 -1.08
N LEU A 36 6.96 23.22 -0.03
CA LEU A 36 6.97 24.34 0.91
C LEU A 36 8.19 24.31 1.84
N LEU A 37 8.62 23.13 2.28
CA LEU A 37 9.77 22.99 3.18
C LEU A 37 11.10 23.32 2.52
N VAL A 38 11.14 23.17 1.21
CA VAL A 38 12.36 23.29 0.42
C VAL A 38 12.34 24.60 -0.41
N ASP A 39 11.39 25.50 -0.10
CA ASP A 39 11.17 26.78 -0.80
C ASP A 39 11.13 26.62 -2.35
N ALA A 40 10.61 25.49 -2.80
CA ALA A 40 10.52 25.10 -4.21
C ALA A 40 9.05 24.88 -4.63
N PRO A 41 8.20 25.93 -4.59
CA PRO A 41 6.79 25.83 -4.95
C PRO A 41 6.63 25.58 -6.45
N TRP A 42 6.67 24.32 -6.85
CA TRP A 42 6.57 23.92 -8.26
C TRP A 42 5.31 24.47 -8.96
N TRP A 43 4.22 24.74 -8.22
CA TRP A 43 3.01 25.36 -8.75
C TRP A 43 3.16 26.82 -9.16
N SER A 44 4.21 27.53 -8.71
CA SER A 44 4.52 28.87 -9.21
C SER A 44 5.36 28.85 -10.49
N TYR A 45 5.86 27.68 -10.90
CA TYR A 45 6.64 27.52 -12.11
C TYR A 45 5.73 27.08 -13.27
N PHE A 46 5.55 27.93 -14.27
CA PHE A 46 4.58 27.75 -15.37
C PHE A 46 5.16 27.07 -16.62
N ASP A 47 6.22 26.27 -16.49
CA ASP A 47 6.76 25.51 -17.61
C ASP A 47 5.99 24.19 -17.81
N PHE A 48 5.33 24.06 -18.95
CA PHE A 48 4.52 22.89 -19.28
C PHE A 48 5.35 21.60 -19.35
N SER A 49 6.61 21.69 -19.79
CA SER A 49 7.50 20.52 -19.92
C SER A 49 7.85 19.95 -18.54
N PHE A 50 8.06 20.85 -17.57
CA PHE A 50 8.34 20.49 -16.18
C PHE A 50 7.13 19.83 -15.52
N TRP A 51 5.94 20.40 -15.69
CA TRP A 51 4.68 19.81 -15.20
C TRP A 51 4.43 18.42 -15.79
N PHE A 52 4.74 18.23 -17.08
CA PHE A 52 4.59 16.92 -17.71
C PHE A 52 5.61 15.91 -17.17
N ALA A 53 6.87 16.31 -17.00
CA ALA A 53 7.91 15.48 -16.38
C ALA A 53 7.56 15.05 -14.95
N LEU A 54 6.89 15.92 -14.19
CA LEU A 54 6.38 15.66 -12.84
C LEU A 54 5.16 14.72 -12.83
N ALA A 55 4.25 14.85 -13.80
CA ALA A 55 3.04 14.04 -13.88
C ALA A 55 3.32 12.57 -14.28
N ILE A 56 4.27 12.35 -15.19
CA ILE A 56 4.64 11.00 -15.69
C ILE A 56 4.91 10.00 -14.55
N PRO A 57 5.79 10.26 -13.56
CA PRO A 57 6.07 9.31 -12.50
C PRO A 57 4.90 9.12 -11.52
N LEU A 58 3.99 10.10 -11.42
CA LEU A 58 2.80 10.03 -10.57
C LEU A 58 1.72 9.09 -11.14
N ILE A 59 1.58 9.01 -12.46
CA ILE A 59 0.52 8.21 -13.10
C ILE A 59 0.61 6.71 -12.73
N PRO A 60 1.77 6.03 -12.88
CA PRO A 60 1.92 4.65 -12.47
C PRO A 60 1.65 4.45 -10.97
N TRP A 61 2.12 5.39 -10.14
CA TRP A 61 1.91 5.33 -8.70
C TRP A 61 0.42 5.46 -8.34
N LEU A 62 -0.31 6.38 -8.97
CA LEU A 62 -1.76 6.54 -8.78
C LEU A 62 -2.54 5.29 -9.18
N GLY A 63 -2.13 4.63 -10.28
CA GLY A 63 -2.71 3.35 -10.69
C GLY A 63 -2.57 2.29 -9.60
N ILE A 64 -1.36 2.15 -9.04
CA ILE A 64 -1.08 1.18 -7.96
C ILE A 64 -1.81 1.59 -6.68
N ALA A 65 -1.74 2.85 -6.26
CA ALA A 65 -2.42 3.35 -5.06
C ALA A 65 -3.94 3.12 -5.13
N SER A 66 -4.54 3.40 -6.30
CA SER A 66 -5.96 3.15 -6.54
C SER A 66 -6.29 1.66 -6.49
N LEU A 67 -5.46 0.81 -7.10
CA LEU A 67 -5.63 -0.64 -7.04
C LEU A 67 -5.55 -1.15 -5.59
N MET A 68 -4.57 -0.68 -4.81
CA MET A 68 -4.39 -1.04 -3.39
C MET A 68 -5.57 -0.54 -2.53
N ALA A 69 -6.14 0.62 -2.83
CA ALA A 69 -7.33 1.14 -2.17
C ALA A 69 -8.57 0.29 -2.47
N ILE A 70 -8.78 -0.11 -3.73
CA ILE A 70 -9.87 -1.01 -4.14
C ILE A 70 -9.73 -2.38 -3.46
N LEU A 71 -8.51 -2.93 -3.45
CA LEU A 71 -8.18 -4.16 -2.73
C LEU A 71 -8.44 -4.01 -1.21
N GLY A 72 -8.15 -2.85 -0.63
CA GLY A 72 -8.41 -2.55 0.78
C GLY A 72 -9.89 -2.63 1.17
N VAL A 73 -10.79 -2.29 0.24
CA VAL A 73 -12.24 -2.43 0.43
C VAL A 73 -12.68 -3.89 0.36
N ALA A 74 -12.03 -4.70 -0.50
CA ALA A 74 -12.35 -6.10 -0.67
C ALA A 74 -11.82 -7.00 0.47
N VAL A 75 -10.81 -6.55 1.21
CA VAL A 75 -10.16 -7.35 2.24
C VAL A 75 -10.66 -6.98 3.64
N SER A 76 -11.04 -7.98 4.43
CA SER A 76 -11.49 -7.81 5.83
C SER A 76 -10.36 -7.88 6.86
N SER A 77 -9.17 -8.34 6.45
CA SER A 77 -8.01 -8.51 7.33
C SER A 77 -7.25 -7.20 7.54
N ARG A 78 -7.08 -6.81 8.82
CA ARG A 78 -6.28 -5.64 9.23
C ARG A 78 -4.84 -5.71 8.71
N LEU A 79 -4.24 -6.90 8.74
CA LEU A 79 -2.85 -7.11 8.34
C LEU A 79 -2.67 -6.92 6.83
N SER A 80 -3.64 -7.39 6.04
CA SER A 80 -3.64 -7.18 4.59
C SER A 80 -3.85 -5.71 4.24
N SER A 81 -4.74 -5.00 4.92
CA SER A 81 -4.92 -3.56 4.70
C SER A 81 -3.65 -2.76 5.05
N LEU A 82 -2.98 -3.11 6.15
CA LEU A 82 -1.67 -2.55 6.50
C LEU A 82 -0.62 -2.81 5.42
N LEU A 83 -0.51 -4.05 4.93
CA LEU A 83 0.43 -4.38 3.84
C LEU A 83 0.13 -3.60 2.55
N LEU A 84 -1.14 -3.47 2.17
CA LEU A 84 -1.55 -2.69 1.00
C LEU A 84 -1.17 -1.21 1.15
N SER A 85 -1.39 -0.63 2.33
CA SER A 85 -0.98 0.75 2.62
C SER A 85 0.54 0.94 2.58
N LEU A 86 1.28 0.05 3.25
CA LEU A 86 2.75 0.06 3.29
C LEU A 86 3.36 -0.11 1.89
N THR A 87 2.75 -0.95 1.05
CA THR A 87 3.20 -1.19 -0.32
C THR A 87 2.91 0.02 -1.20
N ALA A 88 1.74 0.65 -1.07
CA ALA A 88 1.41 1.88 -1.79
C ALA A 88 2.38 3.02 -1.43
N LEU A 89 2.72 3.16 -0.14
CA LEU A 89 3.72 4.11 0.36
C LEU A 89 5.13 3.80 -0.17
N ALA A 90 5.55 2.53 -0.16
CA ALA A 90 6.87 2.11 -0.65
C ALA A 90 7.01 2.33 -2.16
N MET A 91 5.96 2.14 -2.95
CA MET A 91 5.97 2.48 -4.37
C MET A 91 6.13 3.99 -4.62
N GLY A 92 5.86 4.82 -3.61
CA GLY A 92 6.12 6.26 -3.62
C GLY A 92 7.60 6.63 -3.71
N ILE A 93 8.53 5.69 -3.49
CA ILE A 93 9.98 5.95 -3.64
C ILE A 93 10.31 6.47 -5.05
N ILE A 94 9.74 5.86 -6.09
CA ILE A 94 10.01 6.23 -7.49
C ILE A 94 9.58 7.68 -7.78
N PRO A 95 8.29 8.06 -7.62
CA PRO A 95 7.89 9.44 -7.82
C PRO A 95 8.59 10.40 -6.86
N GLY A 96 8.85 10.02 -5.60
CA GLY A 96 9.60 10.86 -4.66
C GLY A 96 11.02 11.19 -5.13
N ILE A 97 11.77 10.20 -5.63
CA ILE A 97 13.13 10.43 -6.18
C ILE A 97 13.06 11.33 -7.41
N VAL A 98 12.18 11.03 -8.37
CA VAL A 98 12.05 11.83 -9.60
C VAL A 98 11.66 13.27 -9.27
N TRP A 99 10.76 13.47 -8.31
CA TRP A 99 10.35 14.79 -7.83
C TRP A 99 11.52 15.57 -7.22
N THR A 100 12.31 14.91 -6.38
CA THR A 100 13.50 15.52 -5.75
C THR A 100 14.52 15.93 -6.81
N LEU A 101 14.81 15.05 -7.78
CA LEU A 101 15.78 15.32 -8.84
C LEU A 101 15.32 16.48 -9.73
N LEU A 102 14.05 16.47 -10.15
CA LEU A 102 13.48 17.54 -10.98
C LEU A 102 13.47 18.89 -10.24
N LEU A 103 13.12 18.91 -8.95
CA LEU A 103 13.16 20.14 -8.17
C LEU A 103 14.58 20.64 -7.94
N SER A 104 15.54 19.73 -7.69
CA SER A 104 16.95 20.10 -7.49
C SER A 104 17.61 20.69 -8.74
N ASP A 105 17.10 20.37 -9.93
CA ASP A 105 17.58 20.92 -11.20
C ASP A 105 17.09 22.35 -11.46
N VAL A 106 15.95 22.73 -10.86
CA VAL A 106 15.29 24.03 -11.09
C VAL A 106 15.47 25.00 -9.90
N PHE A 107 15.59 24.48 -8.69
CA PHE A 107 15.70 25.26 -7.46
C PHE A 107 16.99 24.92 -6.71
N ASP A 108 17.89 25.90 -6.58
CA ASP A 108 19.21 25.74 -5.92
C ASP A 108 19.14 25.35 -4.42
N GLY A 109 17.95 25.39 -3.81
CA GLY A 109 17.68 24.94 -2.44
C GLY A 109 17.22 23.48 -2.31
N ALA A 110 16.92 22.80 -3.41
CA ALA A 110 16.18 21.53 -3.39
C ALA A 110 16.99 20.24 -3.21
N SER A 111 18.25 20.36 -2.78
CA SER A 111 19.16 19.24 -2.55
C SER A 111 18.88 18.44 -1.26
N SER A 112 18.01 18.94 -0.37
CA SER A 112 17.64 18.24 0.85
C SER A 112 16.70 17.05 0.58
N LEU A 113 16.91 15.91 1.24
CA LEU A 113 16.01 14.76 1.15
C LEU A 113 14.59 15.11 1.63
N PRO A 114 13.56 14.99 0.78
CA PRO A 114 12.19 15.30 1.16
C PRO A 114 11.62 14.30 2.17
N LEU A 115 10.64 14.76 2.97
CA LEU A 115 9.99 13.92 3.97
C LEU A 115 9.26 12.75 3.33
N THR A 116 8.65 12.93 2.15
CA THR A 116 7.99 11.83 1.44
C THR A 116 8.92 10.67 1.14
N LEU A 117 10.16 10.96 0.75
CA LEU A 117 11.14 9.95 0.39
C LEU A 117 11.56 9.15 1.63
N SER A 118 11.73 9.84 2.77
CA SER A 118 11.99 9.20 4.07
C SER A 118 10.82 8.33 4.54
N VAL A 119 9.58 8.82 4.39
CA VAL A 119 8.36 8.07 4.74
C VAL A 119 8.20 6.83 3.86
N SER A 120 8.46 6.95 2.55
CA SER A 120 8.40 5.84 1.59
C SER A 120 9.49 4.80 1.84
N LEU A 121 10.72 5.23 2.17
CA LEU A 121 11.81 4.32 2.57
C LEU A 121 11.47 3.57 3.85
N ALA A 122 11.02 4.28 4.90
CA ALA A 122 10.59 3.67 6.15
C ALA A 122 9.46 2.66 5.91
N ALA A 123 8.45 3.03 5.12
CA ALA A 123 7.37 2.12 4.75
C ALA A 123 7.90 0.87 4.01
N GLY A 124 8.83 1.03 3.06
CA GLY A 124 9.47 -0.09 2.37
C GLY A 124 10.23 -1.03 3.31
N THR A 125 11.03 -0.48 4.23
CA THR A 125 11.79 -1.29 5.20
C THR A 125 10.90 -2.10 6.14
N ILE A 126 9.69 -1.64 6.42
CA ILE A 126 8.70 -2.36 7.24
C ILE A 126 7.88 -3.34 6.39
N ALA A 127 7.51 -2.94 5.16
CA ALA A 127 6.69 -3.74 4.25
C ALA A 127 7.36 -5.06 3.85
N VAL A 128 8.65 -5.00 3.50
CA VAL A 128 9.43 -6.15 3.02
C VAL A 128 9.48 -7.29 4.04
N PRO A 129 9.94 -7.10 5.30
CA PRO A 129 9.98 -8.19 6.27
C PRO A 129 8.58 -8.69 6.64
N LEU A 130 7.58 -7.81 6.77
CA LEU A 130 6.20 -8.21 7.06
C LEU A 130 5.60 -9.08 5.94
N SER A 131 5.81 -8.69 4.68
CA SER A 131 5.34 -9.48 3.54
C SER A 131 6.03 -10.86 3.49
N LEU A 132 7.32 -10.92 3.80
CA LEU A 132 8.09 -12.16 3.85
C LEU A 132 7.59 -13.11 4.95
N ILE A 133 7.28 -12.58 6.13
CA ILE A 133 6.70 -13.35 7.25
C ILE A 133 5.33 -13.93 6.87
N VAL A 134 4.48 -13.13 6.22
CA VAL A 134 3.16 -13.58 5.76
C VAL A 134 3.29 -14.65 4.66
N LEU A 135 4.23 -14.47 3.74
CA LEU A 135 4.51 -15.45 2.69
C LEU A 135 5.03 -16.77 3.28
N ALA A 136 5.95 -16.71 4.25
CA ALA A 136 6.44 -17.89 4.95
C ALA A 136 5.32 -18.62 5.70
N ARG A 137 4.47 -17.90 6.43
CA ARG A 137 3.32 -18.47 7.15
C ARG A 137 2.32 -19.13 6.22
N THR A 138 1.98 -18.48 5.11
CA THR A 138 1.04 -19.03 4.12
C THR A 138 1.61 -20.26 3.42
N PHE A 139 2.91 -20.26 3.10
CA PHE A 139 3.58 -21.41 2.52
C PHE A 139 3.61 -22.62 3.48
N VAL A 140 3.93 -22.38 4.77
CA VAL A 140 3.89 -23.43 5.81
C VAL A 140 2.46 -23.94 6.01
N ALA A 141 1.45 -23.07 6.06
CA ALA A 141 0.06 -23.46 6.21
C ALA A 141 -0.45 -24.27 5.00
N ARG A 142 -0.07 -23.89 3.78
CA ARG A 142 -0.38 -24.65 2.56
C ARG A 142 0.29 -26.01 2.55
N ARG A 143 1.56 -26.10 2.96
CA ARG A 143 2.27 -27.39 3.10
C ARG A 143 1.66 -28.29 4.17
N LYS A 144 1.21 -27.73 5.30
CA LYS A 144 0.49 -28.47 6.34
C LYS A 144 -0.87 -28.99 5.85
N LYS A 145 -1.63 -28.17 5.10
CA LYS A 145 -2.89 -28.61 4.48
C LYS A 145 -2.68 -29.68 3.40
N ALA A 146 -1.64 -29.55 2.58
CA ALA A 146 -1.27 -30.58 1.59
C ALA A 146 -0.73 -31.87 2.23
N ARG A 147 -0.25 -31.81 3.49
CA ARG A 147 0.17 -32.96 4.30
C ARG A 147 -0.95 -33.51 5.18
N VAL A 148 -2.18 -33.00 5.15
CA VAL A 148 -3.30 -33.71 5.77
C VAL A 148 -3.52 -34.96 4.93
N PRO A 149 -3.13 -36.15 5.41
CA PRO A 149 -3.07 -37.32 4.58
C PRO A 149 -4.49 -37.82 4.34
N THR A 150 -4.67 -38.41 3.17
CA THR A 150 -5.75 -39.33 2.78
C THR A 150 -5.87 -40.56 3.70
N SER A 151 -5.32 -40.53 4.92
CA SER A 151 -5.41 -41.58 5.94
C SER A 151 -6.72 -41.54 6.73
N ALA A 152 -7.54 -40.49 6.56
CA ALA A 152 -8.89 -40.44 7.15
C ALA A 152 -9.93 -41.28 6.36
N PHE A 153 -9.55 -41.89 5.24
CA PHE A 153 -10.46 -42.70 4.42
C PHE A 153 -10.23 -44.22 4.53
N ASN A 154 -9.28 -44.68 5.35
CA ASN A 154 -8.90 -46.11 5.39
C ASN A 154 -8.99 -46.79 6.77
N ASN A 155 -9.74 -46.23 7.72
CA ASN A 155 -10.01 -46.87 9.03
C ASN A 155 -11.52 -47.13 9.22
N GLY A 156 -12.15 -47.81 8.27
CA GLY A 156 -13.57 -48.17 8.35
C GLY A 156 -13.96 -49.49 7.70
N SER A 157 -13.01 -50.33 7.27
CA SER A 157 -13.32 -51.61 6.64
C SER A 157 -12.32 -52.68 7.04
N GLU A 158 -12.15 -52.90 8.34
CA GLU A 158 -11.55 -54.14 8.85
C GLU A 158 -12.58 -54.86 9.74
N GLY A 159 -13.04 -56.00 9.23
CA GLY A 159 -13.33 -57.18 10.02
C GLY A 159 -14.61 -57.18 10.85
N GLN A 160 -15.72 -57.59 10.22
CA GLN A 160 -16.69 -58.42 10.93
C GLN A 160 -16.51 -59.86 10.41
N PRO A 161 -15.83 -60.74 11.18
CA PRO A 161 -15.80 -62.16 10.87
C PRO A 161 -17.12 -62.81 11.32
N ASP A 162 -17.43 -63.90 10.63
CA ASP A 162 -18.61 -64.75 10.74
C ASP A 162 -19.14 -64.97 12.16
N GLN A 163 -20.47 -64.83 12.32
CA GLN A 163 -21.36 -65.79 12.99
C GLN A 163 -22.84 -65.45 12.74
#